data_AF-A0A8D8CHM7-F1
#
_entry.id   AF-A0A8D8CHM7-F1
#
_cell.length_a   1.000
_cell.length_b   1.000
_cell.length_c   1.000
_cell.angle_alpha   90.00
_cell.angle_beta   90.00
_cell.angle_gamma   90.00
#
_symmetry.space_group_name_H-M   'P 1'
#
loop_
_entity.id
_entity.type
_entity.pdbx_description
1 polymer ?
#
loop_
_entity_poly.entity_id
_entity_poly.type
_entity_poly.pdbx_seq_one_letter_code
_entity_poly.pdbx_strand_id
1 'polypeptide(L)'
;MRQFVTVLALAGLCAMAGAVSKLQERYNWKQLDFVFPNQRLKQQALASGDYVPTNGLPVGIERWENKLFVSVPRWKDGIPSTLNYIDMNATPSGSPPLIPYPDWASNVAGDCANGLSTVYRIKADKCGRLWVLDTGTVGIGNTTQQLCPYALNIFDLKTNRKLRRYELRPEDTNPNTFIANIAIDMGRSCEDTFAYMSDELGYGLIAYSFEQNKSWRFAHSFFFPDPLRGDFNVAGLNFQWGEEGIFGMSLSPIQADGFRTMYFSPLASHREFMVSTKVLRDEAGVEESFHQFQYLKERGPNAHTTSRVMSESGLQLFNLIDQNAVGCWHSSLPYSPEYHGIVDRDDVELVFPADVKIDEEDNVWVISDRMPVFLIAELDYSDVNFRIFSAPLSTLVSGTVCDVQPSFPRAGAVQPKFGENDLATFPGTTLVPTGYTQPISYTPTSYAPTTAPVTKYASPAYDSPASPVYTTQQFPTTAKAYHFNKYHGVEYQTHGNGQGNYHHGGHDHGHHGGHHYWNGAANRKQDSWKQYFY
;
A
#
# COMPACT_ATOMS: atom_id res chain seq x y z
N MET A 1 -40.96 63.87 -24.18
CA MET A 1 -40.64 62.48 -24.59
C MET A 1 -39.19 62.21 -24.21
N ARG A 2 -38.95 61.65 -23.02
CA ARG A 2 -37.68 61.03 -22.60
C ARG A 2 -37.91 60.29 -21.30
N GLN A 3 -37.82 58.97 -21.40
CA GLN A 3 -37.94 57.99 -20.34
C GLN A 3 -36.71 58.05 -19.43
N PHE A 4 -36.89 57.85 -18.13
CA PHE A 4 -35.85 57.29 -17.26
C PHE A 4 -36.53 56.24 -16.38
N VAL A 5 -36.37 54.98 -16.78
CA VAL A 5 -36.69 53.80 -15.99
C VAL A 5 -35.48 53.53 -15.11
N THR A 6 -35.66 53.59 -13.80
CA THR A 6 -34.65 53.20 -12.81
C THR A 6 -34.63 51.67 -12.73
N VAL A 7 -33.56 51.06 -13.23
CA VAL A 7 -33.31 49.61 -13.13
C VAL A 7 -32.75 49.31 -11.73
N LEU A 8 -33.49 48.55 -10.94
CA LEU A 8 -33.01 47.93 -9.70
C LEU A 8 -32.08 46.75 -10.06
N ALA A 9 -30.80 46.88 -9.73
CA ALA A 9 -29.85 45.78 -9.79
C ALA A 9 -30.00 44.92 -8.53
N LEU A 10 -30.63 43.75 -8.66
CA LEU A 10 -30.48 42.66 -7.69
C LEU A 10 -29.10 42.01 -7.92
N ALA A 11 -28.15 42.30 -7.04
CA ALA A 11 -26.91 41.56 -6.97
C ALA A 11 -27.20 40.18 -6.34
N GLY A 12 -27.22 39.14 -7.17
CA GLY A 12 -27.24 37.75 -6.71
C GLY A 12 -25.89 37.39 -6.08
N LEU A 13 -25.88 37.19 -4.76
CA LEU A 13 -24.82 36.44 -4.09
C LEU A 13 -24.97 34.97 -4.47
N CYS A 14 -24.31 34.58 -5.55
CA CYS A 14 -23.99 33.18 -5.78
C CYS A 14 -22.96 32.79 -4.72
N ALA A 15 -23.42 32.21 -3.62
CA ALA A 15 -22.53 31.51 -2.71
C ALA A 15 -21.97 30.31 -3.48
N MET A 16 -20.75 30.47 -4.00
CA MET A 16 -19.94 29.33 -4.42
C MET A 16 -19.70 28.50 -3.18
N ALA A 17 -20.55 27.50 -2.95
CA ALA A 17 -20.26 26.43 -2.01
C ALA A 17 -19.13 25.60 -2.65
N GLY A 18 -17.90 26.11 -2.57
CA GLY A 18 -16.73 25.27 -2.72
C GLY A 18 -16.85 24.19 -1.66
N ALA A 19 -16.86 22.92 -2.08
CA ALA A 19 -16.75 21.83 -1.13
C ALA A 19 -15.49 22.08 -0.29
N VAL A 20 -15.66 22.32 1.00
CA VAL A 20 -14.53 22.46 1.91
C VAL A 20 -13.90 21.08 2.01
N SER A 21 -12.68 20.92 1.46
CA SER A 21 -11.93 19.68 1.62
C SER A 21 -11.74 19.40 3.11
N LYS A 22 -12.04 18.16 3.50
CA LYS A 22 -11.99 17.73 4.90
C LYS A 22 -10.59 17.30 5.29
N LEU A 23 -9.88 16.65 4.37
CA LEU A 23 -8.48 16.33 4.49
C LEU A 23 -7.66 17.61 4.52
N GLN A 24 -6.82 17.75 5.53
CA GLN A 24 -5.92 18.88 5.67
C GLN A 24 -4.52 18.47 5.24
N GLU A 25 -3.93 19.21 4.31
CA GLU A 25 -2.54 18.97 3.92
C GLU A 25 -1.61 19.18 5.14
N ARG A 26 -0.76 18.19 5.40
CA ARG A 26 0.25 18.24 6.47
C ARG A 26 1.63 18.37 5.89
N TYR A 27 1.95 17.56 4.89
CA TYR A 27 3.26 17.57 4.28
C TYR A 27 3.14 17.56 2.77
N ASN A 28 4.10 18.20 2.11
CA ASN A 28 4.12 18.30 0.66
C ASN A 28 5.55 18.36 0.12
N TRP A 29 5.76 17.86 -1.09
CA TRP A 29 7.06 17.91 -1.76
C TRP A 29 6.91 18.10 -3.27
N LYS A 30 7.75 18.97 -3.83
CA LYS A 30 8.02 18.99 -5.27
C LYS A 30 8.91 17.81 -5.67
N GLN A 31 9.96 17.61 -4.88
CA GLN A 31 10.93 16.53 -4.94
C GLN A 31 11.32 16.12 -3.51
N LEU A 32 11.69 14.86 -3.31
CA LEU A 32 12.09 14.38 -2.00
C LEU A 32 13.51 14.83 -1.63
N ASP A 33 13.74 15.02 -0.33
CA ASP A 33 15.06 15.24 0.25
C ASP A 33 15.26 14.31 1.45
N PHE A 34 16.51 14.10 1.86
CA PHE A 34 16.87 13.18 2.94
C PHE A 34 17.83 13.84 3.93
N VAL A 35 17.75 13.42 5.20
CA VAL A 35 18.69 13.86 6.24
C VAL A 35 20.01 13.10 6.09
N PHE A 36 20.95 13.71 5.38
CA PHE A 36 22.33 13.24 5.28
C PHE A 36 23.11 13.54 6.56
N PRO A 37 24.12 12.72 6.93
CA PRO A 37 24.93 12.97 8.12
C PRO A 37 25.64 14.32 8.11
N ASN A 38 26.00 14.83 6.92
CA ASN A 38 26.48 16.19 6.71
C ASN A 38 26.34 16.62 5.24
N GLN A 39 26.52 17.92 5.00
CA GLN A 39 26.36 18.52 3.68
C GLN A 39 27.38 18.02 2.65
N ARG A 40 28.62 17.72 3.06
CA ARG A 40 29.65 17.21 2.14
C ARG A 40 29.24 15.87 1.55
N LEU A 41 28.71 14.96 2.38
CA LEU A 41 28.23 13.66 1.93
C LEU A 41 27.01 13.77 1.02
N LYS A 42 26.10 14.72 1.30
CA LYS A 42 24.99 15.03 0.39
C LYS A 42 25.48 15.47 -0.99
N GLN A 43 26.44 16.40 -1.04
CA GLN A 43 27.01 16.88 -2.30
C GLN A 43 27.73 15.77 -3.07
N GLN A 44 28.43 14.89 -2.36
CA GLN A 44 29.06 13.72 -2.99
C GLN A 44 28.01 12.77 -3.58
N ALA A 45 26.94 12.46 -2.86
CA ALA A 45 25.86 11.59 -3.33
C ALA A 45 25.13 12.18 -4.54
N LEU A 46 24.91 13.50 -4.56
CA LEU A 46 24.39 14.22 -5.72
C LEU A 46 25.34 14.11 -6.92
N ALA A 47 26.64 14.28 -6.71
CA ALA A 47 27.64 14.24 -7.77
C ALA A 47 27.87 12.83 -8.34
N SER A 48 27.76 11.78 -7.51
CA SER A 48 27.92 10.38 -7.92
C SER A 48 26.67 9.77 -8.55
N GLY A 49 25.50 10.39 -8.31
CA GLY A 49 24.19 9.84 -8.67
C GLY A 49 23.63 8.85 -7.65
N ASP A 50 24.24 8.75 -6.46
CA ASP A 50 23.71 7.95 -5.34
C ASP A 50 22.47 8.59 -4.71
N TYR A 51 22.27 9.89 -4.97
CA TYR A 51 21.04 10.60 -4.68
C TYR A 51 20.62 11.44 -5.89
N VAL A 52 19.44 11.13 -6.44
CA VAL A 52 18.82 11.88 -7.53
C VAL A 52 17.44 12.36 -7.04
N PRO A 53 17.28 13.65 -6.69
CA PRO A 53 16.06 14.16 -6.06
C PRO A 53 14.75 13.87 -6.83
N THR A 54 14.84 13.85 -8.17
CA THR A 54 13.70 13.65 -9.08
C THR A 54 13.36 12.18 -9.35
N ASN A 55 14.06 11.24 -8.72
CA ASN A 55 13.83 9.82 -8.93
C ASN A 55 13.02 9.17 -7.80
N GLY A 56 12.77 9.88 -6.69
CA GLY A 56 12.02 9.36 -5.56
C GLY A 56 10.52 9.59 -5.69
N LEU A 57 9.74 8.55 -5.46
CA LEU A 57 8.28 8.59 -5.32
C LEU A 57 7.91 7.96 -3.97
N PRO A 58 7.30 8.69 -3.02
CA PRO A 58 6.84 8.11 -1.76
C PRO A 58 5.49 7.39 -1.98
N VAL A 59 5.33 6.16 -1.51
CA VAL A 59 4.14 5.36 -1.84
C VAL A 59 3.35 4.83 -0.64
N GLY A 60 3.97 4.73 0.54
CA GLY A 60 3.36 4.13 1.72
C GLY A 60 3.65 4.96 2.96
N ILE A 61 2.68 4.98 3.88
CA ILE A 61 2.78 5.72 5.13
C ILE A 61 2.29 4.89 6.32
N GLU A 62 2.79 5.20 7.50
CA GLU A 62 2.24 4.68 8.75
C GLU A 62 2.61 5.62 9.90
N ARG A 63 1.68 5.90 10.80
CA ARG A 63 1.98 6.71 12.00
C ARG A 63 2.18 5.80 13.20
N TRP A 64 3.20 6.10 13.98
CA TRP A 64 3.35 5.61 15.35
C TRP A 64 3.89 6.73 16.24
N GLU A 65 3.11 7.13 17.24
CA GLU A 65 3.41 8.29 18.11
C GLU A 65 3.76 9.55 17.30
N ASN A 66 4.98 10.08 17.44
CA ASN A 66 5.49 11.24 16.72
C ASN A 66 6.20 10.90 15.39
N LYS A 67 6.33 9.62 15.04
CA LYS A 67 6.94 9.18 13.78
C LYS A 67 5.86 8.94 12.73
N LEU A 68 5.95 9.69 11.63
CA LEU A 68 5.21 9.38 10.41
C LEU A 68 6.17 8.71 9.44
N PHE A 69 6.10 7.39 9.34
CA PHE A 69 6.91 6.62 8.41
C PHE A 69 6.50 6.87 6.97
N VAL A 70 7.48 6.89 6.07
CA VAL A 70 7.31 7.09 4.63
C VAL A 70 8.24 6.14 3.89
N SER A 71 7.68 5.30 3.03
CA SER A 71 8.44 4.39 2.16
C SER A 71 8.68 5.02 0.78
N VAL A 72 9.87 4.80 0.23
CA VAL A 72 10.31 5.26 -1.09
C VAL A 72 10.91 4.07 -1.84
N PRO A 73 10.16 3.42 -2.75
CA PRO A 73 10.66 2.26 -3.48
C PRO A 73 11.84 2.63 -4.39
N ARG A 74 12.77 1.69 -4.61
CA ARG A 74 13.95 1.92 -5.47
C ARG A 74 13.66 1.59 -6.94
N TRP A 75 12.62 2.20 -7.51
CA TRP A 75 12.24 1.99 -8.92
C TRP A 75 13.20 2.62 -9.92
N LYS A 76 13.86 3.71 -9.52
CA LYS A 76 14.91 4.39 -10.28
C LYS A 76 16.17 4.47 -9.40
N ASP A 77 17.32 4.64 -10.03
CA ASP A 77 18.58 4.88 -9.33
C ASP A 77 18.53 6.19 -8.51
N GLY A 78 19.44 6.31 -7.54
CA GLY A 78 19.59 7.53 -6.74
C GLY A 78 18.62 7.65 -5.57
N ILE A 79 18.13 6.52 -5.04
CA ILE A 79 17.30 6.46 -3.83
C ILE A 79 18.15 6.03 -2.64
N PRO A 80 18.60 6.98 -1.79
CA PRO A 80 19.51 6.67 -0.69
C PRO A 80 18.90 5.73 0.36
N SER A 81 17.63 5.92 0.69
CA SER A 81 16.95 5.20 1.78
C SER A 81 15.52 4.88 1.40
N THR A 82 15.13 3.62 1.56
CA THR A 82 13.80 3.13 1.14
C THR A 82 12.78 3.18 2.27
N LEU A 83 13.22 3.09 3.52
CA LEU A 83 12.35 3.25 4.70
C LEU A 83 12.80 4.47 5.49
N ASN A 84 11.87 5.40 5.70
CA ASN A 84 12.15 6.68 6.33
C ASN A 84 11.02 7.07 7.27
N TYR A 85 11.22 8.16 8.02
CA TYR A 85 10.17 8.81 8.78
C TYR A 85 10.34 10.33 8.84
N ILE A 86 9.27 11.01 9.23
CA ILE A 86 9.21 12.41 9.62
C ILE A 86 9.01 12.45 11.14
N ASP A 87 9.82 13.23 11.85
CA ASP A 87 9.57 13.56 13.24
C ASP A 87 8.56 14.71 13.31
N MET A 88 7.30 14.39 13.62
CA MET A 88 6.20 15.35 13.61
C MET A 88 6.29 16.38 14.74
N ASN A 89 7.04 16.10 15.81
CA ASN A 89 7.29 17.08 16.86
C ASN A 89 8.29 18.14 16.39
N ALA A 90 9.32 17.71 15.66
CA ALA A 90 10.33 18.61 15.10
C ALA A 90 9.78 19.39 13.89
N THR A 91 8.98 18.74 13.04
CA THR A 91 8.35 19.37 11.86
C THR A 91 6.87 19.04 11.78
N PRO A 92 5.98 19.91 12.31
CA PRO A 92 4.53 19.68 12.32
C PRO A 92 3.84 19.72 10.94
N SER A 93 4.44 20.43 9.98
CA SER A 93 3.97 20.55 8.58
C SER A 93 5.06 21.03 7.61
N GLY A 94 4.80 20.97 6.30
CA GLY A 94 5.67 21.50 5.24
C GLY A 94 6.41 20.42 4.44
N SER A 95 7.63 20.70 3.99
CA SER A 95 8.44 19.82 3.12
C SER A 95 9.72 19.30 3.80
N PRO A 96 9.63 18.59 4.95
CA PRO A 96 10.83 18.14 5.65
C PRO A 96 11.64 17.14 4.83
N PRO A 97 12.98 17.12 4.98
CA PRO A 97 13.78 15.98 4.51
C PRO A 97 13.41 14.72 5.30
N LEU A 98 13.39 13.58 4.63
CA LEU A 98 13.08 12.28 5.20
C LEU A 98 14.26 11.74 6.02
N ILE A 99 13.98 11.21 7.21
CA ILE A 99 15.00 10.62 8.10
C ILE A 99 15.05 9.11 7.85
N PRO A 100 16.18 8.53 7.42
CA PRO A 100 16.31 7.07 7.25
C PRO A 100 16.02 6.31 8.54
N TYR A 101 15.28 5.21 8.41
CA TYR A 101 14.91 4.36 9.55
C TYR A 101 15.42 2.92 9.40
N PRO A 102 15.87 2.30 10.53
CA PRO A 102 16.22 2.96 11.79
C PRO A 102 17.46 3.86 11.64
N ASP A 103 18.27 3.59 10.61
CA ASP A 103 19.50 4.30 10.28
C ASP A 103 19.88 4.08 8.80
N TRP A 104 20.98 4.71 8.38
CA TRP A 104 21.55 4.57 7.05
C TRP A 104 22.08 3.17 6.74
N ALA A 105 22.65 2.48 7.73
CA ALA A 105 23.25 1.15 7.55
C ALA A 105 22.18 0.09 7.24
N SER A 106 21.00 0.24 7.83
CA SER A 106 19.84 -0.62 7.60
C SER A 106 19.18 -0.39 6.24
N ASN A 107 19.60 0.62 5.49
CA ASN A 107 19.07 0.95 4.16
C ASN A 107 20.02 0.53 3.02
N VAL A 108 20.96 -0.40 3.24
CA VAL A 108 21.82 -0.92 2.17
C VAL A 108 21.05 -1.88 1.27
N ALA A 109 20.84 -1.52 0.00
CA ALA A 109 20.27 -2.44 -0.98
C ALA A 109 21.21 -3.63 -1.23
N GLY A 110 20.66 -4.85 -1.27
CA GLY A 110 21.44 -6.08 -1.48
C GLY A 110 22.19 -6.61 -0.25
N ASP A 111 22.21 -5.92 0.88
CA ASP A 111 22.58 -6.54 2.17
C ASP A 111 21.38 -7.30 2.72
N CYS A 112 21.19 -8.53 2.26
CA CYS A 112 20.00 -9.30 2.60
C CYS A 112 19.89 -9.64 4.09
N ALA A 113 20.99 -9.62 4.84
CA ALA A 113 20.97 -9.95 6.26
C ALA A 113 20.50 -8.73 7.10
N ASN A 114 21.08 -7.56 6.82
CA ASN A 114 20.93 -6.40 7.68
C ASN A 114 20.18 -5.24 7.03
N GLY A 115 20.30 -5.10 5.71
CA GLY A 115 19.72 -4.02 4.93
C GLY A 115 18.27 -4.21 4.53
N LEU A 116 17.76 -3.21 3.81
CA LEU A 116 16.46 -3.17 3.15
C LEU A 116 16.70 -2.82 1.69
N SER A 117 16.09 -3.55 0.75
CA SER A 117 16.27 -3.32 -0.70
C SER A 117 15.18 -2.44 -1.30
N THR A 118 13.90 -2.79 -1.16
CA THR A 118 12.80 -1.92 -1.59
C THR A 118 11.60 -2.17 -0.70
N VAL A 119 11.14 -1.11 -0.04
CA VAL A 119 9.98 -1.15 0.86
C VAL A 119 8.78 -0.49 0.21
N TYR A 120 7.64 -1.18 0.24
CA TYR A 120 6.36 -0.68 -0.27
C TYR A 120 5.41 -0.27 0.85
N ARG A 121 4.64 -1.22 1.39
CA ARG A 121 3.73 -0.96 2.51
C ARG A 121 4.34 -1.44 3.81
N ILE A 122 3.99 -0.70 4.85
CA ILE A 122 4.44 -0.91 6.22
C ILE A 122 3.24 -0.86 7.14
N LYS A 123 3.35 -1.48 8.32
CA LYS A 123 2.31 -1.45 9.33
C LYS A 123 2.90 -1.42 10.74
N ALA A 124 2.49 -0.45 11.54
CA ALA A 124 2.74 -0.42 12.97
C ALA A 124 1.60 -1.18 13.66
N ASP A 125 1.95 -2.04 14.61
CA ASP A 125 0.98 -2.78 15.39
C ASP A 125 0.86 -2.24 16.83
N LYS A 126 -0.18 -2.68 17.55
CA LYS A 126 -0.47 -2.25 18.92
C LYS A 126 0.57 -2.73 19.94
N CYS A 127 1.51 -3.59 19.53
CA CYS A 127 2.62 -4.05 20.36
C CYS A 127 3.87 -3.16 20.22
N GLY A 128 3.81 -2.11 19.40
CA GLY A 128 4.97 -1.28 19.11
C GLY A 128 5.98 -1.98 18.20
N ARG A 129 5.50 -2.79 17.24
CA ARG A 129 6.34 -3.37 16.19
C ARG A 129 6.01 -2.74 14.84
N LEU A 130 7.05 -2.41 14.07
CA LEU A 130 6.93 -2.00 12.67
C LEU A 130 7.19 -3.21 11.77
N TRP A 131 6.18 -3.58 11.01
CA TRP A 131 6.20 -4.64 10.01
C TRP A 131 6.53 -4.04 8.65
N VAL A 132 7.66 -4.44 8.09
CA VAL A 132 8.24 -3.86 6.88
C VAL A 132 8.40 -4.94 5.84
N LEU A 133 7.61 -4.84 4.77
CA LEU A 133 7.73 -5.70 3.60
C LEU A 133 8.89 -5.20 2.71
N ASP A 134 9.93 -6.01 2.57
CA ASP A 134 11.05 -5.79 1.65
C ASP A 134 10.93 -6.77 0.46
N THR A 135 10.80 -6.23 -0.75
CA THR A 135 10.67 -7.05 -1.96
C THR A 135 12.00 -7.64 -2.40
N GLY A 136 13.12 -7.17 -1.85
CA GLY A 136 14.44 -7.64 -2.23
C GLY A 136 14.87 -7.20 -3.63
N THR A 137 14.11 -6.33 -4.28
CA THR A 137 14.35 -5.85 -5.65
C THR A 137 14.86 -4.42 -5.69
N VAL A 138 15.46 -4.05 -6.83
CA VAL A 138 15.64 -2.66 -7.30
C VAL A 138 15.18 -2.58 -8.75
N GLY A 139 14.88 -1.36 -9.23
CA GLY A 139 14.29 -1.16 -10.54
C GLY A 139 12.79 -1.49 -10.57
N ILE A 140 12.19 -1.31 -11.75
CA ILE A 140 10.79 -1.67 -12.05
C ILE A 140 10.67 -2.10 -13.51
N GLY A 141 9.71 -2.99 -13.81
CA GLY A 141 9.50 -3.51 -15.15
C GLY A 141 10.76 -4.19 -15.70
N ASN A 142 11.20 -3.78 -16.89
CA ASN A 142 12.38 -4.33 -17.56
C ASN A 142 13.73 -4.04 -16.86
N THR A 143 13.76 -3.11 -15.89
CA THR A 143 14.97 -2.79 -15.11
C THR A 143 15.06 -3.55 -13.79
N THR A 144 14.05 -4.37 -13.48
CA THR A 144 13.94 -5.08 -12.19
C THR A 144 15.11 -6.04 -12.01
N GLN A 145 15.78 -5.95 -10.87
CA GLN A 145 16.82 -6.87 -10.43
C GLN A 145 16.48 -7.39 -9.03
N GLN A 146 16.40 -8.72 -8.88
CA GLN A 146 16.28 -9.37 -7.58
C GLN A 146 17.66 -9.46 -6.92
N LEU A 147 17.88 -8.69 -5.86
CA LEU A 147 19.14 -8.70 -5.10
C LEU A 147 19.07 -9.64 -3.90
N CYS A 148 17.90 -9.70 -3.26
CA CYS A 148 17.61 -10.49 -2.07
C CYS A 148 16.29 -11.22 -2.23
N PRO A 149 16.02 -12.34 -1.54
CA PRO A 149 14.68 -12.90 -1.46
C PRO A 149 13.70 -11.95 -0.77
N TYR A 150 12.39 -12.10 -1.06
CA TYR A 150 11.32 -11.39 -0.35
C TYR A 150 11.42 -11.63 1.15
N ALA A 151 11.31 -10.57 1.94
CA ALA A 151 11.44 -10.69 3.38
C ALA A 151 10.53 -9.73 4.16
N LEU A 152 10.09 -10.21 5.32
CA LEU A 152 9.41 -9.41 6.32
C LEU A 152 10.43 -9.02 7.39
N ASN A 153 10.70 -7.72 7.51
CA ASN A 153 11.55 -7.16 8.54
C ASN A 153 10.67 -6.56 9.64
N ILE A 154 10.89 -6.97 10.88
CA ILE A 154 10.09 -6.54 12.03
C ILE A 154 11.01 -5.78 12.97
N PHE A 155 10.67 -4.53 13.26
CA PHE A 155 11.44 -3.65 14.14
C PHE A 155 10.65 -3.35 15.41
N ASP A 156 11.34 -3.29 16.54
CA ASP A 156 10.79 -2.73 17.77
C ASP A 156 10.81 -1.19 17.65
N LEU A 157 9.65 -0.56 17.72
CA LEU A 157 9.49 0.88 17.54
C LEU A 157 9.99 1.70 18.74
N LYS A 158 10.09 1.09 19.93
CA LYS A 158 10.60 1.74 21.15
C LYS A 158 12.12 1.81 21.14
N THR A 159 12.78 0.76 20.66
CA THR A 159 14.25 0.66 20.63
C THR A 159 14.86 0.93 19.26
N ASN A 160 14.03 0.99 18.21
CA ASN A 160 14.42 1.08 16.79
C ASN A 160 15.34 -0.06 16.34
N ARG A 161 15.22 -1.25 16.96
CA ARG A 161 16.05 -2.42 16.65
C ARG A 161 15.28 -3.46 15.86
N LYS A 162 15.95 -4.12 14.92
CA LYS A 162 15.37 -5.26 14.19
C LYS A 162 15.17 -6.42 15.17
N LEU A 163 13.92 -6.82 15.35
CA LEU A 163 13.51 -7.98 16.13
C LEU A 163 13.66 -9.27 15.33
N ARG A 164 13.25 -9.22 14.06
CA ARG A 164 13.19 -10.39 13.20
C ARG A 164 13.33 -10.01 11.74
N ARG A 165 14.02 -10.87 10.98
CA ARG A 165 13.87 -10.96 9.54
C ARG A 165 13.35 -12.35 9.23
N TYR A 166 12.21 -12.42 8.55
CA TYR A 166 11.68 -13.66 8.00
C TYR A 166 11.80 -13.61 6.48
N GLU A 167 12.50 -14.58 5.91
CA GLU A 167 12.57 -14.77 4.47
C GLU A 167 11.36 -15.59 4.01
N LEU A 168 10.64 -15.10 2.98
CA LEU A 168 9.55 -15.89 2.42
C LEU A 168 10.10 -17.17 1.81
N ARG A 169 9.38 -18.27 2.05
CA ARG A 169 9.80 -19.56 1.53
C ARG A 169 9.63 -19.57 0.00
N PRO A 170 10.52 -20.21 -0.75
CA PRO A 170 10.40 -20.27 -2.21
C PRO A 170 9.04 -20.78 -2.68
N GLU A 171 8.44 -21.75 -1.97
CA GLU A 171 7.12 -22.31 -2.27
C GLU A 171 5.95 -21.32 -2.08
N ASP A 172 6.15 -20.25 -1.31
CA ASP A 172 5.12 -19.23 -1.08
C ASP A 172 5.15 -18.12 -2.15
N THR A 173 6.14 -18.17 -3.04
CA THR A 173 6.37 -17.21 -4.14
C THR A 173 6.42 -17.94 -5.48
N ASN A 174 6.34 -17.20 -6.57
CA ASN A 174 6.49 -17.71 -7.93
C ASN A 174 7.28 -16.71 -8.80
N PRO A 175 7.63 -17.07 -10.06
CA PRO A 175 8.45 -16.20 -10.91
C PRO A 175 7.85 -14.82 -11.23
N ASN A 176 6.52 -14.67 -11.09
CA ASN A 176 5.82 -13.40 -11.32
C ASN A 176 5.54 -12.65 -10.01
N THR A 177 5.96 -13.18 -8.85
CA THR A 177 5.62 -12.59 -7.55
C THR A 177 6.05 -11.13 -7.47
N PHE A 178 5.09 -10.29 -7.08
CA PHE A 178 5.26 -8.88 -6.77
C PHE A 178 4.37 -8.54 -5.59
N ILE A 179 4.98 -8.34 -4.42
CA ILE A 179 4.24 -8.10 -3.18
C ILE A 179 4.36 -6.64 -2.81
N ALA A 180 3.24 -5.92 -2.87
CA ALA A 180 3.21 -4.48 -2.61
C ALA A 180 2.45 -4.09 -1.34
N ASN A 181 1.59 -4.95 -0.78
CA ASN A 181 0.72 -4.62 0.35
C ASN A 181 0.79 -5.62 1.51
N ILE A 182 0.52 -5.13 2.72
CA ILE A 182 0.56 -5.90 3.96
C ILE A 182 -0.59 -5.50 4.91
N ALA A 183 -1.22 -6.49 5.53
CA ALA A 183 -2.18 -6.31 6.62
C ALA A 183 -1.74 -7.13 7.84
N ILE A 184 -1.87 -6.58 9.04
CA ILE A 184 -1.47 -7.23 10.30
C ILE A 184 -2.71 -7.55 11.12
N ASP A 185 -2.90 -8.84 11.40
CA ASP A 185 -4.01 -9.37 12.19
C ASP A 185 -3.50 -9.86 13.55
N MET A 186 -3.78 -9.07 14.58
CA MET A 186 -3.46 -9.40 15.95
C MET A 186 -4.63 -10.16 16.58
N GLY A 187 -4.35 -11.38 17.04
CA GLY A 187 -5.24 -12.19 17.87
C GLY A 187 -5.13 -11.83 19.35
N ARG A 188 -5.00 -12.86 20.20
CA ARG A 188 -5.10 -12.70 21.67
C ARG A 188 -3.86 -12.08 22.32
N SER A 189 -2.71 -12.13 21.65
CA SER A 189 -1.43 -11.63 22.17
C SER A 189 -0.55 -11.10 21.02
N CYS A 190 0.56 -10.45 21.37
CA CYS A 190 1.57 -10.04 20.38
C CYS A 190 2.18 -11.24 19.64
N GLU A 191 2.25 -12.42 20.25
CA GLU A 191 2.79 -13.62 19.60
C GLU A 191 1.77 -14.23 18.62
N ASP A 192 0.48 -14.20 18.97
CA ASP A 192 -0.64 -14.55 18.10
C ASP A 192 -0.91 -13.41 17.10
N THR A 193 0.07 -13.13 16.25
CA THR A 193 -0.03 -12.13 15.19
C THR A 193 0.24 -12.77 13.84
N PHE A 194 -0.60 -12.45 12.88
CA PHE A 194 -0.46 -12.85 11.49
C PHE A 194 -0.19 -11.65 10.60
N ALA A 195 0.65 -11.83 9.60
CA ALA A 195 0.80 -10.90 8.50
C ALA A 195 0.20 -11.51 7.23
N TYR A 196 -0.57 -10.72 6.50
CA TYR A 196 -1.13 -11.08 5.20
C TYR A 196 -0.51 -10.19 4.14
N MET A 197 -0.01 -10.78 3.06
CA MET A 197 0.73 -10.11 2.00
C MET A 197 0.08 -10.43 0.66
N SER A 198 -0.35 -9.39 -0.07
CA SER A 198 -0.97 -9.55 -1.39
C SER A 198 0.11 -9.61 -2.46
N ASP A 199 0.23 -10.77 -3.09
CA ASP A 199 1.09 -10.99 -4.24
C ASP A 199 0.32 -10.63 -5.51
N GLU A 200 0.50 -9.38 -5.95
CA GLU A 200 -0.25 -8.69 -7.00
C GLU A 200 -0.06 -9.36 -8.36
N LEU A 201 1.19 -9.54 -8.82
CA LEU A 201 1.49 -10.14 -10.12
C LEU A 201 1.66 -11.66 -10.06
N GLY A 202 1.86 -12.23 -8.87
CA GLY A 202 1.84 -13.68 -8.66
C GLY A 202 0.45 -14.25 -8.39
N TYR A 203 -0.58 -13.40 -8.25
CA TYR A 203 -1.99 -13.76 -7.99
C TYR A 203 -2.19 -14.65 -6.78
N GLY A 204 -1.69 -14.22 -5.62
CA GLY A 204 -1.82 -14.99 -4.38
C GLY A 204 -1.92 -14.15 -3.13
N LEU A 205 -2.35 -14.80 -2.05
CA LEU A 205 -2.36 -14.22 -0.71
C LEU A 205 -1.46 -15.06 0.18
N ILE A 206 -0.41 -14.45 0.73
CA ILE A 206 0.54 -15.13 1.61
C ILE A 206 0.20 -14.78 3.05
N ALA A 207 -0.06 -15.80 3.86
CA ALA A 207 -0.21 -15.66 5.31
C ALA A 207 1.12 -16.02 5.99
N TYR A 208 1.51 -15.26 7.01
CA TYR A 208 2.65 -15.52 7.86
C TYR A 208 2.22 -15.52 9.32
N SER A 209 2.53 -16.58 10.06
CA SER A 209 2.33 -16.66 11.50
C SER A 209 3.61 -16.24 12.24
N PHE A 210 3.50 -15.22 13.08
CA PHE A 210 4.62 -14.78 13.92
C PHE A 210 5.01 -15.83 14.95
N GLU A 211 4.03 -16.48 15.60
CA GLU A 211 4.27 -17.52 16.60
C GLU A 211 5.00 -18.73 15.99
N GLN A 212 4.55 -19.21 14.84
CA GLN A 212 5.15 -20.37 14.17
C GLN A 212 6.41 -20.01 13.37
N ASN A 213 6.62 -18.72 13.13
CA ASN A 213 7.64 -18.19 12.24
C ASN A 213 7.64 -18.91 10.87
N LYS A 214 6.45 -19.02 10.28
CA LYS A 214 6.20 -19.77 9.05
C LYS A 214 5.11 -19.09 8.24
N SER A 215 5.25 -19.14 6.92
CA SER A 215 4.26 -18.66 5.96
C SER A 215 3.64 -19.80 5.15
N TRP A 216 2.53 -19.52 4.48
CA TRP A 216 1.89 -20.36 3.46
C TRP A 216 1.14 -19.47 2.46
N ARG A 217 0.90 -20.02 1.27
CA ARG A 217 0.27 -19.30 0.15
C ARG A 217 -1.12 -19.85 -0.16
N PHE A 218 -2.07 -18.94 -0.31
CA PHE A 218 -3.37 -19.22 -0.93
C PHE A 218 -3.34 -18.86 -2.41
N ALA A 219 -3.94 -19.72 -3.23
CA ALA A 219 -4.26 -19.46 -4.62
C ALA A 219 -5.79 -19.52 -4.79
N HIS A 220 -6.36 -18.51 -5.44
CA HIS A 220 -7.81 -18.42 -5.65
C HIS A 220 -8.09 -17.58 -6.90
N SER A 221 -9.16 -17.89 -7.62
CA SER A 221 -9.57 -17.15 -8.83
C SER A 221 -9.89 -15.68 -8.56
N PHE A 222 -10.27 -15.35 -7.32
CA PHE A 222 -10.55 -13.97 -6.89
C PHE A 222 -9.30 -13.08 -6.76
N PHE A 223 -8.09 -13.65 -6.88
CA PHE A 223 -6.86 -12.88 -6.87
C PHE A 223 -6.44 -12.39 -8.26
N PHE A 224 -7.09 -12.89 -9.31
CA PHE A 224 -6.80 -12.53 -10.70
C PHE A 224 -7.47 -11.20 -11.08
N PRO A 225 -6.86 -10.42 -11.98
CA PRO A 225 -7.47 -9.21 -12.52
C PRO A 225 -8.76 -9.52 -13.29
N ASP A 226 -9.69 -8.57 -13.32
CA ASP A 226 -10.86 -8.62 -14.19
C ASP A 226 -10.46 -8.11 -15.59
N PRO A 227 -10.54 -8.95 -16.64
CA PRO A 227 -10.11 -8.57 -17.99
C PRO A 227 -10.89 -7.40 -18.59
N LEU A 228 -12.05 -7.03 -18.01
CA LEU A 228 -12.84 -5.88 -18.45
C LEU A 228 -12.50 -4.58 -17.70
N ARG A 229 -11.58 -4.63 -16.73
CA ARG A 229 -11.26 -3.54 -15.79
C ARG A 229 -9.77 -3.22 -15.78
N GLY A 230 -9.10 -3.43 -16.91
CA GLY A 230 -7.68 -3.11 -17.07
C GLY A 230 -7.40 -1.70 -17.59
N ASP A 231 -8.43 -0.91 -17.91
CA ASP A 231 -8.29 0.45 -18.46
C ASP A 231 -8.41 1.51 -17.35
N PHE A 232 -7.41 2.39 -17.26
CA PHE A 232 -7.30 3.40 -16.23
C PHE A 232 -7.23 4.79 -16.86
N ASN A 233 -7.86 5.76 -16.21
CA ASN A 233 -7.76 7.17 -16.57
C ASN A 233 -7.45 8.01 -15.33
N VAL A 234 -6.17 8.37 -15.17
CA VAL A 234 -5.68 9.12 -14.02
C VAL A 234 -4.77 10.25 -14.49
N ALA A 235 -4.91 11.44 -13.91
CA ALA A 235 -4.15 12.64 -14.30
C ALA A 235 -4.31 13.04 -15.79
N GLY A 236 -5.39 12.61 -16.45
CA GLY A 236 -5.59 12.77 -17.89
C GLY A 236 -4.75 11.82 -18.75
N LEU A 237 -4.09 10.84 -18.14
CA LEU A 237 -3.37 9.77 -18.83
C LEU A 237 -4.27 8.54 -18.93
N ASN A 238 -4.43 8.01 -20.13
CA ASN A 238 -5.04 6.70 -20.35
C ASN A 238 -3.95 5.65 -20.49
N PHE A 239 -4.05 4.57 -19.72
CA PHE A 239 -3.09 3.47 -19.71
C PHE A 239 -3.77 2.17 -19.27
N GLN A 240 -3.12 1.04 -19.58
CA GLN A 240 -3.65 -0.28 -19.28
C GLN A 240 -2.78 -0.98 -18.23
N TRP A 241 -3.43 -1.37 -17.13
CA TRP A 241 -2.89 -2.17 -16.03
C TRP A 241 -3.77 -3.41 -15.82
N GLY A 242 -4.08 -4.10 -16.92
CA GLY A 242 -4.98 -5.26 -16.92
C GLY A 242 -4.41 -6.53 -16.28
N GLU A 243 -3.14 -6.51 -15.88
CA GLU A 243 -2.47 -7.62 -15.21
C GLU A 243 -2.42 -7.44 -13.68
N GLU A 244 -2.91 -6.32 -13.15
CA GLU A 244 -2.78 -6.03 -11.71
C GLU A 244 -3.82 -6.79 -10.88
N GLY A 245 -3.36 -7.86 -10.23
CA GLY A 245 -4.14 -8.76 -9.39
C GLY A 245 -4.39 -8.22 -7.98
N ILE A 246 -4.59 -9.12 -7.01
CA ILE A 246 -4.88 -8.79 -5.61
C ILE A 246 -3.96 -7.70 -5.06
N PHE A 247 -4.54 -6.62 -4.52
CA PHE A 247 -3.78 -5.47 -4.04
C PHE A 247 -4.29 -4.91 -2.70
N GLY A 248 -5.46 -4.27 -2.71
CA GLY A 248 -6.00 -3.64 -1.51
C GLY A 248 -6.51 -4.68 -0.53
N MET A 249 -6.14 -4.58 0.74
CA MET A 249 -6.58 -5.47 1.83
C MET A 249 -6.99 -4.67 3.06
N SER A 250 -8.04 -5.09 3.76
CA SER A 250 -8.40 -4.57 5.09
C SER A 250 -9.06 -5.65 5.94
N LEU A 251 -8.90 -5.54 7.25
CA LEU A 251 -9.43 -6.49 8.21
C LEU A 251 -10.62 -5.87 8.95
N SER A 252 -11.72 -6.61 9.04
CA SER A 252 -12.87 -6.20 9.86
C SER A 252 -12.53 -6.13 11.34
N PRO A 253 -13.38 -5.53 12.18
CA PRO A 253 -13.37 -5.79 13.63
C PRO A 253 -13.42 -7.31 13.91
N ILE A 254 -12.93 -7.72 15.09
CA ILE A 254 -13.04 -9.11 15.55
C ILE A 254 -14.52 -9.47 15.65
N GLN A 255 -14.92 -10.57 15.01
CA GLN A 255 -16.27 -11.09 15.03
C GLN A 255 -16.50 -11.99 16.25
N ALA A 256 -17.74 -12.44 16.44
CA ALA A 256 -18.14 -13.26 17.59
C ALA A 256 -17.38 -14.60 17.69
N ASP A 257 -16.88 -15.13 16.56
CA ASP A 257 -16.09 -16.36 16.52
C ASP A 257 -14.61 -16.15 16.88
N GLY A 258 -14.20 -14.92 17.17
CA GLY A 258 -12.83 -14.55 17.52
C GLY A 258 -11.91 -14.27 16.32
N PHE A 259 -12.45 -14.29 15.10
CA PHE A 259 -11.71 -14.04 13.87
C PHE A 259 -12.21 -12.75 13.19
N ARG A 260 -11.38 -12.20 12.31
CA ARG A 260 -11.75 -11.07 11.44
C ARG A 260 -12.15 -11.59 10.06
N THR A 261 -12.85 -10.77 9.31
CA THR A 261 -13.02 -10.93 7.87
C THR A 261 -11.96 -10.10 7.14
N MET A 262 -11.23 -10.73 6.24
CA MET A 262 -10.34 -10.06 5.29
C MET A 262 -11.16 -9.64 4.08
N TYR A 263 -11.18 -8.34 3.80
CA TYR A 263 -11.73 -7.73 2.59
C TYR A 263 -10.60 -7.39 1.64
N PHE A 264 -10.70 -7.84 0.38
CA PHE A 264 -9.67 -7.59 -0.62
C PHE A 264 -10.24 -7.43 -2.04
N SER A 265 -9.44 -6.87 -2.93
CA SER A 265 -9.72 -6.94 -4.37
C SER A 265 -8.45 -6.90 -5.21
N PRO A 266 -8.52 -7.41 -6.45
CA PRO A 266 -7.59 -7.02 -7.49
C PRO A 266 -7.60 -5.50 -7.72
N LEU A 267 -6.48 -4.94 -8.14
CA LEU A 267 -6.39 -3.52 -8.53
C LEU A 267 -7.17 -3.28 -9.82
N ALA A 268 -7.02 -4.15 -10.82
CA ALA A 268 -7.84 -4.19 -12.03
C ALA A 268 -9.20 -4.86 -11.76
N SER A 269 -9.97 -4.30 -10.82
CA SER A 269 -11.33 -4.74 -10.52
C SER A 269 -12.15 -3.67 -9.80
N HIS A 270 -13.46 -3.69 -10.03
CA HIS A 270 -14.43 -2.91 -9.24
C HIS A 270 -15.13 -3.74 -8.14
N ARG A 271 -14.78 -5.01 -8.02
CA ARG A 271 -15.44 -5.95 -7.11
C ARG A 271 -14.67 -6.07 -5.81
N GLU A 272 -15.39 -6.37 -4.73
CA GLU A 272 -14.81 -6.74 -3.45
C GLU A 272 -15.00 -8.22 -3.19
N PHE A 273 -14.00 -8.84 -2.57
CA PHE A 273 -14.03 -10.21 -2.12
C PHE A 273 -13.74 -10.26 -0.63
N MET A 274 -14.17 -11.35 0.00
CA MET A 274 -13.94 -11.54 1.41
C MET A 274 -13.68 -13.00 1.78
N VAL A 275 -12.93 -13.19 2.87
CA VAL A 275 -12.65 -14.50 3.47
C VAL A 275 -12.44 -14.35 4.97
N SER A 276 -12.86 -15.33 5.77
CA SER A 276 -12.57 -15.30 7.20
C SER A 276 -11.07 -15.56 7.45
N THR A 277 -10.47 -14.80 8.37
CA THR A 277 -9.10 -15.04 8.84
C THR A 277 -8.96 -16.39 9.54
N LYS A 278 -10.06 -17.01 10.00
CA LYS A 278 -10.05 -18.41 10.47
C LYS A 278 -9.51 -19.35 9.39
N VAL A 279 -9.89 -19.11 8.14
CA VAL A 279 -9.42 -19.85 6.96
C VAL A 279 -7.97 -19.52 6.69
N LEU A 280 -7.64 -18.22 6.69
CA LEU A 280 -6.27 -17.76 6.38
C LEU A 280 -5.23 -18.21 7.40
N ARG A 281 -5.64 -18.45 8.65
CA ARG A 281 -4.79 -18.91 9.76
C ARG A 281 -4.58 -20.43 9.77
N ASP A 282 -5.34 -21.20 8.97
CA ASP A 282 -5.24 -22.66 8.90
C ASP A 282 -4.41 -23.11 7.69
N GLU A 283 -3.13 -23.43 7.92
CA GLU A 283 -2.24 -23.95 6.88
C GLU A 283 -2.75 -25.26 6.28
N ALA A 284 -3.31 -26.16 7.09
CA ALA A 284 -3.73 -27.47 6.61
C ALA A 284 -4.97 -27.39 5.70
N GLY A 285 -5.80 -26.36 5.89
CA GLY A 285 -7.03 -26.13 5.14
C GLY A 285 -6.85 -25.39 3.81
N VAL A 286 -5.63 -25.02 3.40
CA VAL A 286 -5.37 -24.20 2.20
C VAL A 286 -6.05 -24.76 0.95
N GLU A 287 -5.84 -26.05 0.64
CA GLU A 287 -6.37 -26.70 -0.57
C GLU A 287 -7.91 -26.87 -0.55
N GLU A 288 -8.51 -26.95 0.64
CA GLU A 288 -9.96 -27.16 0.84
C GLU A 288 -10.72 -25.83 1.04
N SER A 289 -10.02 -24.71 1.00
CA SER A 289 -10.58 -23.40 1.35
C SER A 289 -11.38 -22.70 0.25
N PHE A 290 -11.38 -23.22 -0.99
CA PHE A 290 -11.93 -22.54 -2.17
C PHE A 290 -13.36 -21.99 -1.96
N HIS A 291 -14.27 -22.80 -1.42
CA HIS A 291 -15.67 -22.39 -1.21
C HIS A 291 -15.89 -21.47 0.00
N GLN A 292 -14.85 -21.14 0.75
CA GLN A 292 -14.91 -20.25 1.91
C GLN A 292 -14.62 -18.79 1.53
N PHE A 293 -14.08 -18.56 0.32
CA PHE A 293 -13.97 -17.24 -0.27
C PHE A 293 -15.33 -16.81 -0.85
N GLN A 294 -15.71 -15.57 -0.61
CA GLN A 294 -16.97 -15.00 -1.06
C GLN A 294 -16.74 -13.73 -1.86
N TYR A 295 -17.65 -13.43 -2.78
CA TYR A 295 -17.65 -12.20 -3.56
C TYR A 295 -18.80 -11.30 -3.12
N LEU A 296 -18.58 -9.99 -3.23
CA LEU A 296 -19.59 -8.98 -3.01
C LEU A 296 -20.00 -8.34 -4.36
N LYS A 297 -20.95 -7.42 -4.32
CA LYS A 297 -21.34 -6.64 -5.51
C LYS A 297 -20.20 -5.69 -5.91
N GLU A 298 -20.21 -5.25 -7.16
CA GLU A 298 -19.29 -4.21 -7.63
C GLU A 298 -19.60 -2.87 -6.97
N ARG A 299 -18.54 -2.07 -6.74
CA ARG A 299 -18.62 -0.71 -6.21
C ARG A 299 -19.27 0.29 -7.17
N GLY A 300 -19.27 -0.01 -8.47
CA GLY A 300 -19.76 0.86 -9.53
C GLY A 300 -18.69 1.13 -10.59
N PRO A 301 -18.97 1.99 -11.59
CA PRO A 301 -17.98 2.41 -12.57
C PRO A 301 -16.88 3.28 -11.92
N ASN A 302 -15.68 3.28 -12.52
CA ASN A 302 -14.53 4.08 -12.09
C ASN A 302 -14.20 3.88 -10.60
N ALA A 303 -14.12 2.62 -10.17
CA ALA A 303 -14.01 2.27 -8.76
C ALA A 303 -12.82 1.32 -8.50
N HIS A 304 -11.74 1.50 -9.26
CA HIS A 304 -10.46 0.88 -8.93
C HIS A 304 -9.97 1.44 -7.61
N THR A 305 -9.38 0.56 -6.81
CA THR A 305 -8.92 0.92 -5.47
C THR A 305 -7.53 0.40 -5.20
N THR A 306 -6.70 1.25 -4.61
CA THR A 306 -5.36 0.89 -4.14
C THR A 306 -5.45 0.41 -2.67
N SER A 307 -4.88 1.15 -1.73
CA SER A 307 -4.92 0.83 -0.31
C SER A 307 -6.30 1.06 0.31
N ARG A 308 -6.53 0.36 1.41
CA ARG A 308 -7.74 0.46 2.22
C ARG A 308 -7.43 0.11 3.67
N VAL A 309 -8.30 0.57 4.55
CA VAL A 309 -8.20 0.35 5.99
C VAL A 309 -9.60 0.29 6.57
N MET A 310 -9.81 -0.51 7.61
CA MET A 310 -11.08 -0.53 8.34
C MET A 310 -10.80 -0.24 9.82
N SER A 311 -11.62 0.64 10.38
CA SER A 311 -11.61 0.94 11.82
C SER A 311 -12.23 -0.20 12.63
N GLU A 312 -12.01 -0.18 13.95
CA GLU A 312 -12.64 -1.16 14.85
C GLU A 312 -14.16 -0.98 14.98
N SER A 313 -14.75 0.11 14.45
CA SER A 313 -16.21 0.27 14.36
C SER A 313 -16.82 -0.44 13.14
N GLY A 314 -16.00 -0.89 12.18
CA GLY A 314 -16.46 -1.45 10.91
C GLY A 314 -16.54 -0.44 9.76
N LEU A 315 -16.11 0.80 9.98
CA LEU A 315 -15.98 1.79 8.90
C LEU A 315 -14.71 1.51 8.08
N GLN A 316 -14.89 1.18 6.80
CA GLN A 316 -13.83 1.02 5.81
C GLN A 316 -13.61 2.33 5.06
N LEU A 317 -12.34 2.69 4.87
CA LEU A 317 -11.90 3.71 3.93
C LEU A 317 -11.09 3.04 2.82
N PHE A 318 -11.25 3.49 1.59
CA PHE A 318 -10.54 2.96 0.43
C PHE A 318 -10.24 4.08 -0.57
N ASN A 319 -9.06 4.04 -1.16
CA ASN A 319 -8.64 5.03 -2.15
C ASN A 319 -9.32 4.76 -3.50
N LEU A 320 -9.92 5.78 -4.13
CA LEU A 320 -10.59 5.71 -5.43
C LEU A 320 -9.77 6.48 -6.47
N ILE A 321 -8.87 5.77 -7.17
CA ILE A 321 -7.86 6.41 -8.04
C ILE A 321 -8.44 6.98 -9.34
N ASP A 322 -9.52 6.43 -9.88
CA ASP A 322 -10.19 6.99 -11.06
C ASP A 322 -10.98 8.27 -10.75
N GLN A 323 -11.18 8.55 -9.47
CA GLN A 323 -12.06 9.63 -8.99
C GLN A 323 -11.32 10.71 -8.22
N ASN A 324 -9.99 10.62 -8.09
CA ASN A 324 -9.17 11.51 -7.27
C ASN A 324 -9.73 11.67 -5.84
N ALA A 325 -10.14 10.57 -5.22
CA ALA A 325 -10.97 10.60 -4.03
C ALA A 325 -10.62 9.51 -3.01
N VAL A 326 -11.08 9.70 -1.78
CA VAL A 326 -11.15 8.64 -0.77
C VAL A 326 -12.62 8.28 -0.57
N GLY A 327 -12.93 6.99 -0.70
CA GLY A 327 -14.25 6.42 -0.50
C GLY A 327 -14.43 5.84 0.90
N CYS A 328 -15.68 5.57 1.26
CA CYS A 328 -16.05 4.89 2.49
C CYS A 328 -17.17 3.87 2.29
N TRP A 329 -17.22 2.90 3.21
CA TRP A 329 -18.33 1.98 3.40
C TRP A 329 -18.37 1.54 4.87
N HIS A 330 -19.55 1.38 5.45
CA HIS A 330 -19.67 0.81 6.79
C HIS A 330 -20.14 -0.65 6.73
N SER A 331 -19.44 -1.55 7.42
CA SER A 331 -19.67 -2.99 7.33
C SER A 331 -21.03 -3.47 7.86
N SER A 332 -21.77 -2.61 8.56
CA SER A 332 -23.15 -2.88 8.98
C SER A 332 -24.18 -2.66 7.87
N LEU A 333 -23.78 -2.03 6.77
CA LEU A 333 -24.64 -1.76 5.61
C LEU A 333 -24.42 -2.84 4.54
N PRO A 334 -25.43 -3.13 3.70
CA PRO A 334 -25.21 -3.98 2.53
C PRO A 334 -24.07 -3.46 1.65
N TYR A 335 -23.24 -4.37 1.11
CA TYR A 335 -22.19 -3.99 0.18
C TYR A 335 -22.78 -3.75 -1.22
N SER A 336 -23.24 -2.51 -1.47
CA SER A 336 -23.74 -2.07 -2.77
C SER A 336 -23.48 -0.57 -2.99
N PRO A 337 -23.42 -0.10 -4.24
CA PRO A 337 -23.02 1.28 -4.57
C PRO A 337 -23.80 2.37 -3.82
N GLU A 338 -25.07 2.14 -3.53
CA GLU A 338 -25.93 3.07 -2.78
C GLU A 338 -25.52 3.28 -1.30
N TYR A 339 -24.67 2.41 -0.75
CA TYR A 339 -24.12 2.50 0.61
C TYR A 339 -22.62 2.85 0.62
N HIS A 340 -22.05 3.20 -0.54
CA HIS A 340 -20.70 3.73 -0.65
C HIS A 340 -20.74 5.26 -0.69
N GLY A 341 -19.86 5.90 0.07
CA GLY A 341 -19.71 7.35 0.10
C GLY A 341 -18.34 7.78 -0.40
N ILE A 342 -18.21 9.07 -0.72
CA ILE A 342 -16.93 9.75 -0.88
C ILE A 342 -16.75 10.65 0.34
N VAL A 343 -15.65 10.49 1.05
CA VAL A 343 -15.34 11.26 2.25
C VAL A 343 -14.57 12.54 1.93
N ASP A 344 -13.75 12.49 0.88
CA ASP A 344 -13.13 13.69 0.29
C ASP A 344 -12.71 13.43 -1.16
N ARG A 345 -12.61 14.51 -1.94
CA ARG A 345 -12.21 14.50 -3.35
C ARG A 345 -11.50 15.80 -3.70
N ASP A 346 -10.37 15.69 -4.38
CA ASP A 346 -9.65 16.84 -4.93
C ASP A 346 -8.94 16.46 -6.24
N ASP A 347 -9.34 17.06 -7.35
CA ASP A 347 -8.83 16.73 -8.68
C ASP A 347 -7.39 17.27 -8.93
N VAL A 348 -6.82 18.04 -8.01
CA VAL A 348 -5.46 18.61 -8.09
C VAL A 348 -4.53 17.94 -7.08
N GLU A 349 -5.01 17.73 -5.86
CA GLU A 349 -4.20 17.32 -4.73
C GLU A 349 -4.28 15.81 -4.44
N LEU A 350 -5.37 15.14 -4.84
CA LEU A 350 -5.60 13.70 -4.67
C LEU A 350 -5.53 12.93 -6.00
N VAL A 351 -4.61 13.29 -6.89
CA VAL A 351 -4.48 12.67 -8.24
C VAL A 351 -4.29 11.16 -8.18
N PHE A 352 -3.46 10.66 -7.27
CA PHE A 352 -3.30 9.23 -7.03
C PHE A 352 -3.16 8.98 -5.52
N PRO A 353 -4.27 8.75 -4.80
CA PRO A 353 -4.21 8.36 -3.40
C PRO A 353 -3.63 6.95 -3.30
N ALA A 354 -2.39 6.85 -2.83
CA ALA A 354 -1.62 5.60 -2.84
C ALA A 354 -1.86 4.77 -1.57
N ASP A 355 -1.88 5.41 -0.40
CA ASP A 355 -2.07 4.73 0.89
C ASP A 355 -3.01 5.49 1.83
N VAL A 356 -3.76 4.76 2.65
CA VAL A 356 -4.68 5.29 3.66
C VAL A 356 -4.56 4.49 4.95
N LYS A 357 -4.45 5.19 6.08
CA LYS A 357 -4.28 4.59 7.41
C LYS A 357 -5.18 5.29 8.42
N ILE A 358 -5.58 4.54 9.46
CA ILE A 358 -6.21 5.06 10.66
C ILE A 358 -5.25 4.78 11.81
N ASP A 359 -4.86 5.81 12.54
CA ASP A 359 -3.98 5.68 13.70
C ASP A 359 -4.74 5.38 15.00
N GLU A 360 -4.02 5.20 16.11
CA GLU A 360 -4.62 4.87 17.41
C GLU A 360 -5.44 6.02 18.02
N GLU A 361 -5.33 7.23 17.47
CA GLU A 361 -6.07 8.42 17.90
C GLU A 361 -7.27 8.72 16.97
N ASP A 362 -7.65 7.75 16.13
CA ASP A 362 -8.70 7.86 15.11
C ASP A 362 -8.47 9.03 14.12
N ASN A 363 -7.22 9.39 13.85
CA ASN A 363 -6.91 10.25 12.70
C ASN A 363 -6.65 9.40 11.45
N VAL A 364 -7.23 9.86 10.35
CA VAL A 364 -6.99 9.31 9.03
C VAL A 364 -5.78 10.00 8.43
N TRP A 365 -4.86 9.23 7.89
CA TRP A 365 -3.72 9.70 7.12
C TRP A 365 -3.80 9.18 5.69
N VAL A 366 -3.61 10.06 4.72
CA VAL A 366 -3.67 9.72 3.29
C VAL A 366 -2.42 10.27 2.63
N ILE A 367 -1.71 9.45 1.87
CA ILE A 367 -0.67 9.93 0.95
C ILE A 367 -1.23 9.92 -0.46
N SER A 368 -1.09 11.06 -1.15
CA SER A 368 -1.32 11.16 -2.57
C SER A 368 -0.04 11.53 -3.30
N ASP A 369 0.21 10.81 -4.38
CA ASP A 369 1.31 11.07 -5.29
C ASP A 369 0.76 11.30 -6.71
N ARG A 370 1.67 11.30 -7.69
CA ARG A 370 1.35 11.34 -9.12
C ARG A 370 1.95 10.13 -9.84
N MET A 371 1.80 8.94 -9.25
CA MET A 371 2.46 7.71 -9.68
C MET A 371 2.31 7.40 -11.18
N PRO A 372 1.11 7.47 -11.81
CA PRO A 372 0.99 7.26 -13.24
C PRO A 372 1.88 8.23 -14.04
N VAL A 373 1.85 9.53 -13.70
CA VAL A 373 2.70 10.54 -14.35
C VAL A 373 4.18 10.23 -14.15
N PHE A 374 4.59 9.79 -12.95
CA PHE A 374 5.98 9.43 -12.66
C PHE A 374 6.50 8.23 -13.48
N LEU A 375 5.63 7.26 -13.73
CA LEU A 375 5.95 6.01 -14.43
C LEU A 375 5.93 6.16 -15.95
N ILE A 376 4.91 6.82 -16.51
CA ILE A 376 4.69 6.84 -17.97
C ILE A 376 4.84 8.23 -18.62
N ALA A 377 5.07 9.29 -17.83
CA ALA A 377 5.26 10.66 -18.30
C ALA A 377 6.37 11.40 -17.50
N GLU A 378 6.34 12.74 -17.52
CA GLU A 378 7.23 13.61 -16.74
C GLU A 378 6.46 14.38 -15.67
N LEU A 379 6.97 14.35 -14.43
CA LEU A 379 6.48 15.23 -13.37
C LEU A 379 7.02 16.65 -13.59
N ASP A 380 6.17 17.64 -13.30
CA ASP A 380 6.58 19.04 -13.20
C ASP A 380 7.13 19.31 -11.79
N TYR A 381 8.45 19.44 -11.68
CA TYR A 381 9.12 19.73 -10.41
C TYR A 381 9.06 21.22 -10.01
N SER A 382 8.42 22.07 -10.82
CA SER A 382 8.05 23.43 -10.41
C SER A 382 6.78 23.44 -9.56
N ASP A 383 5.99 22.36 -9.58
CA ASP A 383 4.77 22.14 -8.79
C ASP A 383 4.98 21.10 -7.67
N VAL A 384 4.03 21.02 -6.74
CA VAL A 384 3.97 20.00 -5.68
C VAL A 384 3.44 18.69 -6.26
N ASN A 385 4.26 17.63 -6.15
CA ASN A 385 3.95 16.32 -6.72
C ASN A 385 3.46 15.29 -5.69
N PHE A 386 3.87 15.44 -4.43
CA PHE A 386 3.57 14.47 -3.37
C PHE A 386 2.99 15.19 -2.17
N ARG A 387 1.93 14.64 -1.57
CA ARG A 387 1.23 15.22 -0.41
C ARG A 387 0.85 14.15 0.59
N ILE A 388 0.91 14.50 1.87
CA ILE A 388 0.33 13.72 2.97
C ILE A 388 -0.70 14.59 3.68
N PHE A 389 -1.91 14.06 3.82
CA PHE A 389 -3.04 14.69 4.47
C PHE A 389 -3.38 14.00 5.78
N SER A 390 -4.06 14.74 6.65
CA SER A 390 -4.68 14.19 7.86
C SER A 390 -6.04 14.80 8.14
N ALA A 391 -6.95 14.03 8.73
CA ALA A 391 -8.14 14.55 9.39
C ALA A 391 -8.69 13.56 10.44
N PRO A 392 -9.42 14.02 11.46
CA PRO A 392 -10.14 13.12 12.35
C PRO A 392 -11.16 12.28 11.58
N LEU A 393 -11.22 10.97 11.85
CA LEU A 393 -12.12 10.03 11.16
C LEU A 393 -13.58 10.48 11.19
N SER A 394 -14.04 10.95 12.36
CA SER A 394 -15.40 11.46 12.57
C SER A 394 -15.73 12.67 11.69
N THR A 395 -14.76 13.58 11.49
CA THR A 395 -14.92 14.75 10.62
C THR A 395 -15.04 14.30 9.17
N LEU A 396 -14.15 13.38 8.76
CA LEU A 396 -14.07 12.86 7.41
C LEU A 396 -15.39 12.22 6.95
N VAL A 397 -15.99 11.38 7.80
CA VAL A 397 -17.24 10.70 7.44
C VAL A 397 -18.51 11.51 7.65
N SER A 398 -18.47 12.57 8.47
CA SER A 398 -19.66 13.34 8.82
C SER A 398 -20.47 13.77 7.59
N GLY A 399 -21.77 13.48 7.59
CA GLY A 399 -22.68 13.82 6.48
C GLY A 399 -22.60 12.90 5.26
N THR A 400 -21.82 11.82 5.32
CA THR A 400 -21.81 10.76 4.29
C THR A 400 -22.77 9.62 4.67
N VAL A 401 -23.08 8.74 3.72
CA VAL A 401 -23.87 7.51 3.96
C VAL A 401 -23.17 6.54 4.94
N CYS A 402 -21.86 6.70 5.13
CA CYS A 402 -21.04 5.85 6.00
C CYS A 402 -21.07 6.30 7.47
N ASP A 403 -21.61 7.49 7.76
CA ASP A 403 -21.75 8.01 9.12
C ASP A 403 -22.94 7.36 9.83
N VAL A 404 -22.78 6.09 10.16
CA VAL A 404 -23.79 5.31 10.89
C VAL A 404 -23.64 5.56 12.39
N GLN A 405 -23.93 6.79 12.83
CA GLN A 405 -24.03 7.05 14.27
C GLN A 405 -25.06 6.10 14.91
N PRO A 406 -24.83 5.58 16.13
CA PRO A 406 -25.88 4.92 16.87
C PRO A 406 -26.98 5.94 17.07
N SER A 407 -28.11 5.72 16.39
CA SER A 407 -29.28 6.55 16.54
C SER A 407 -29.73 6.49 18.00
N PHE A 408 -29.56 7.60 18.73
CA PHE A 408 -30.39 7.83 19.90
C PHE A 408 -31.85 7.65 19.45
N PRO A 409 -32.65 6.80 20.12
CA PRO A 409 -33.90 6.35 19.55
C PRO A 409 -34.86 7.53 19.41
N ARG A 410 -35.15 7.93 18.16
CA ARG A 410 -36.50 8.42 17.86
C ARG A 410 -37.42 7.22 18.04
N ALA A 411 -38.37 7.36 18.95
CA ALA A 411 -39.29 6.33 19.39
C ALA A 411 -39.81 5.46 18.23
N GLY A 412 -39.58 4.15 18.31
CA GLY A 412 -40.03 3.17 17.33
C GLY A 412 -39.05 2.01 17.19
N ALA A 413 -38.86 1.23 18.26
CA ALA A 413 -38.02 0.04 18.22
C ALA A 413 -38.57 -1.00 17.24
N VAL A 414 -37.73 -1.47 16.30
CA VAL A 414 -37.93 -2.76 15.64
C VAL A 414 -36.80 -3.67 16.12
N GLN A 415 -37.20 -4.72 16.84
CA GLN A 415 -36.32 -5.76 17.38
C GLN A 415 -35.67 -6.57 16.24
N PRO A 416 -34.43 -7.05 16.40
CA PRO A 416 -33.79 -7.91 15.42
C PRO A 416 -34.46 -9.29 15.43
N LYS A 417 -34.94 -9.74 14.27
CA LYS A 417 -35.61 -11.03 14.11
C LYS A 417 -34.92 -11.84 13.02
N PHE A 418 -33.83 -12.52 13.36
CA PHE A 418 -33.42 -13.73 12.65
C PHE A 418 -32.84 -14.74 13.64
N GLY A 419 -33.61 -15.79 13.87
CA GLY A 419 -33.11 -17.08 14.32
C GLY A 419 -32.60 -17.87 13.11
N GLU A 420 -31.78 -18.88 13.41
CA GLU A 420 -31.20 -19.83 12.48
C GLU A 420 -32.23 -20.49 11.55
N ASN A 421 -31.77 -20.82 10.34
CA ASN A 421 -32.41 -21.59 9.27
C ASN A 421 -33.33 -20.79 8.33
N ASP A 422 -32.82 -20.43 7.15
CA ASP A 422 -33.27 -21.04 5.88
C ASP A 422 -32.70 -20.28 4.66
N LEU A 423 -31.88 -20.98 3.88
CA LEU A 423 -31.55 -20.69 2.49
C LEU A 423 -32.77 -21.08 1.63
N ALA A 424 -33.54 -20.10 1.15
CA ALA A 424 -34.24 -20.15 -0.15
C ALA A 424 -35.08 -18.89 -0.43
N THR A 425 -34.87 -18.31 -1.61
CA THR A 425 -35.81 -17.54 -2.46
C THR A 425 -36.76 -16.52 -1.81
N PHE A 426 -36.54 -15.23 -2.11
CA PHE A 426 -37.58 -14.19 -2.03
C PHE A 426 -37.76 -13.47 -3.37
N PRO A 427 -38.98 -13.39 -3.91
CA PRO A 427 -39.43 -12.23 -4.65
C PRO A 427 -40.30 -11.34 -3.73
N GLY A 428 -40.08 -10.02 -3.75
CA GLY A 428 -41.11 -9.07 -3.32
C GLY A 428 -40.69 -7.98 -2.32
N THR A 429 -40.53 -6.78 -2.87
CA THR A 429 -40.95 -5.47 -2.33
C THR A 429 -40.42 -5.03 -0.96
N THR A 430 -39.32 -4.28 -1.00
CA THR A 430 -38.91 -3.36 0.07
C THR A 430 -39.48 -1.96 -0.20
N LEU A 431 -40.16 -1.39 0.80
CA LEU A 431 -40.60 0.00 0.80
C LEU A 431 -39.37 0.93 0.89
N VAL A 432 -39.13 1.66 -0.19
CA VAL A 432 -38.11 2.70 -0.30
C VAL A 432 -38.53 3.90 0.56
N PRO A 433 -37.64 4.50 1.37
CA PRO A 433 -37.85 5.85 1.89
C PRO A 433 -37.90 6.84 0.73
N THR A 434 -39.08 7.36 0.45
CA THR A 434 -39.30 8.45 -0.50
C THR A 434 -38.61 9.72 0.02
N GLY A 435 -37.37 9.94 -0.42
CA GLY A 435 -36.59 11.12 -0.01
C GLY A 435 -35.33 11.43 -0.81
N TYR A 436 -34.86 10.55 -1.70
CA TYR A 436 -33.71 10.84 -2.56
C TYR A 436 -33.99 10.42 -4.00
N THR A 437 -34.72 11.28 -4.72
CA THR A 437 -34.74 11.28 -6.18
C THR A 437 -33.90 12.44 -6.68
N GLN A 438 -32.60 12.20 -6.80
CA GLN A 438 -31.82 12.70 -7.93
C GLN A 438 -30.80 11.60 -8.28
N PRO A 439 -30.86 11.01 -9.47
CA PRO A 439 -29.70 10.30 -9.99
C PRO A 439 -28.62 11.36 -10.18
N ILE A 440 -27.50 11.24 -9.47
CA ILE A 440 -26.31 12.01 -9.81
C ILE A 440 -25.86 11.44 -11.16
N SER A 441 -26.26 12.10 -12.24
CA SER A 441 -25.66 11.89 -13.54
C SER A 441 -24.21 12.35 -13.45
N TYR A 442 -23.30 11.39 -13.34
CA TYR A 442 -21.88 11.63 -13.44
C TYR A 442 -21.58 12.11 -14.86
N THR A 443 -21.51 13.42 -15.05
CA THR A 443 -20.71 14.00 -16.12
C THR A 443 -19.27 13.98 -15.66
N PRO A 444 -18.36 13.26 -16.34
CA PRO A 444 -16.93 13.40 -16.09
C PRO A 444 -16.57 14.86 -16.28
N THR A 445 -16.21 15.55 -15.21
CA THR A 445 -15.48 16.81 -15.35
C THR A 445 -14.15 16.44 -15.98
N SER A 446 -14.00 16.79 -17.25
CA SER A 446 -12.73 16.69 -17.94
C SER A 446 -11.73 17.57 -17.19
N TYR A 447 -10.85 16.94 -16.42
CA TYR A 447 -9.57 17.54 -16.09
C TYR A 447 -8.92 17.89 -17.43
N ALA A 448 -8.96 19.17 -17.78
CA ALA A 448 -8.10 19.74 -18.79
C ALA A 448 -6.88 20.24 -18.01
N PRO A 449 -5.80 19.44 -17.89
CA PRO A 449 -4.56 19.99 -17.41
C PRO A 449 -4.25 21.21 -18.29
N THR A 450 -3.71 22.28 -17.71
CA THR A 450 -3.27 23.46 -18.47
C THR A 450 -2.33 23.08 -19.62
N THR A 451 -1.72 21.89 -19.53
CA THR A 451 -1.12 21.10 -20.62
C THR A 451 -1.09 19.61 -20.21
N ALA A 452 -1.62 18.69 -21.04
CA ALA A 452 -1.50 17.24 -20.77
C ALA A 452 -0.02 16.84 -20.65
N PRO A 453 0.35 15.97 -19.68
CA PRO A 453 1.73 15.51 -19.57
C PRO A 453 2.15 14.83 -20.87
N VAL A 454 3.34 15.15 -21.36
CA VAL A 454 3.89 14.49 -22.55
C VAL A 454 4.24 13.06 -22.16
N THR A 455 3.58 12.08 -22.81
CA THR A 455 3.85 10.66 -22.57
C THR A 455 5.25 10.31 -23.05
N LYS A 456 5.97 9.49 -22.27
CA LYS A 456 7.34 9.08 -22.63
C LYS A 456 7.41 8.05 -23.74
N TYR A 457 6.28 7.49 -24.19
CA TYR A 457 6.24 6.44 -25.20
C TYR A 457 4.99 6.50 -26.09
N ALA A 458 5.18 6.23 -27.39
CA ALA A 458 4.14 5.71 -28.27
C ALA A 458 3.90 4.24 -27.91
N SER A 459 2.64 3.80 -27.91
CA SER A 459 2.20 2.46 -27.52
C SER A 459 3.16 1.36 -27.96
N PRO A 460 3.74 0.55 -27.05
CA PRO A 460 4.33 -0.70 -27.44
C PRO A 460 3.19 -1.64 -27.86
N ALA A 461 3.31 -2.26 -29.03
CA ALA A 461 2.52 -3.42 -29.35
C ALA A 461 2.73 -4.47 -28.24
N TYR A 462 1.63 -5.05 -27.75
CA TYR A 462 1.63 -6.18 -26.83
C TYR A 462 2.35 -7.35 -27.51
N ASP A 463 3.65 -7.50 -27.27
CA ASP A 463 4.31 -8.78 -27.38
C ASP A 463 4.17 -9.47 -26.03
N SER A 464 3.44 -10.58 -26.01
CA SER A 464 3.32 -11.47 -24.85
C SER A 464 4.71 -11.74 -24.26
N PRO A 465 4.89 -11.75 -22.93
CA PRO A 465 6.16 -12.13 -22.35
C PRO A 465 6.41 -13.62 -22.64
N ALA A 466 7.12 -13.90 -23.73
CA ALA A 466 7.89 -15.12 -23.84
C ALA A 466 8.90 -15.11 -22.70
N SER A 467 9.00 -16.23 -21.98
CA SER A 467 9.92 -16.45 -20.86
C SER A 467 11.29 -15.82 -21.13
N PRO A 468 11.90 -15.09 -20.18
CA PRO A 468 13.17 -14.43 -20.43
C PRO A 468 14.24 -15.48 -20.70
N VAL A 469 14.64 -15.59 -21.97
CA VAL A 469 15.90 -16.21 -22.36
C VAL A 469 17.00 -15.28 -21.86
N TYR A 470 17.74 -15.75 -20.85
CA TYR A 470 18.89 -15.07 -20.29
C TYR A 470 19.80 -14.54 -21.40
N THR A 471 19.75 -13.23 -21.63
CA THR A 471 20.71 -12.51 -22.46
C THR A 471 21.63 -11.76 -21.51
N THR A 472 22.88 -12.20 -21.42
CA THR A 472 23.93 -11.52 -20.67
C THR A 472 24.34 -10.25 -21.39
N GLN A 473 23.55 -9.17 -21.25
CA GLN A 473 24.11 -7.83 -21.36
C GLN A 473 24.67 -7.45 -19.99
N GLN A 474 25.99 -7.27 -19.94
CA GLN A 474 26.67 -6.71 -18.78
C GLN A 474 26.25 -5.26 -18.60
N PHE A 475 25.21 -5.04 -17.81
CA PHE A 475 24.91 -3.74 -17.19
C PHE A 475 25.65 -3.67 -15.86
N PRO A 476 26.10 -2.47 -15.42
CA PRO A 476 26.95 -2.35 -14.24
C PRO A 476 26.27 -3.00 -13.04
N THR A 477 26.90 -4.06 -12.56
CA THR A 477 26.51 -4.80 -11.37
C THR A 477 26.60 -3.86 -10.17
N THR A 478 25.57 -3.87 -9.33
CA THR A 478 25.39 -3.12 -8.07
C THR A 478 24.99 -1.66 -8.24
N ALA A 479 23.77 -1.34 -7.78
CA ALA A 479 23.29 0.01 -7.55
C ALA A 479 24.35 0.84 -6.83
N LYS A 480 24.73 1.99 -7.39
CA LYS A 480 25.87 2.80 -6.92
C LYS A 480 25.78 3.25 -5.45
N ALA A 481 24.58 3.24 -4.87
CA ALA A 481 24.35 3.41 -3.42
C ALA A 481 25.18 2.43 -2.55
N TYR A 482 25.67 1.32 -3.11
CA TYR A 482 26.55 0.33 -2.47
C TYR A 482 27.88 0.91 -1.95
N HIS A 483 28.43 1.97 -2.57
CA HIS A 483 29.76 2.48 -2.20
C HIS A 483 29.81 3.30 -0.91
N PHE A 484 28.69 3.88 -0.47
CA PHE A 484 28.65 4.75 0.72
C PHE A 484 28.85 3.97 2.02
N ASN A 485 28.23 2.80 2.15
CA ASN A 485 28.16 2.07 3.42
C ASN A 485 29.35 1.14 3.68
N LYS A 486 29.99 0.59 2.63
CA LYS A 486 31.09 -0.38 2.79
C LYS A 486 32.45 0.24 3.10
N TYR A 487 32.70 1.49 2.66
CA TYR A 487 34.03 2.10 2.70
C TYR A 487 34.20 3.21 3.75
N HIS A 488 33.13 3.62 4.44
CA HIS A 488 33.20 4.72 5.41
C HIS A 488 33.06 4.34 6.88
N GLY A 489 32.85 3.05 7.23
CA GLY A 489 33.14 2.51 8.56
C GLY A 489 32.61 3.32 9.74
N VAL A 490 31.42 3.90 9.64
CA VAL A 490 30.84 4.67 10.75
C VAL A 490 29.92 3.75 11.54
N GLU A 491 30.41 3.22 12.66
CA GLU A 491 29.55 2.70 13.73
C GLU A 491 28.67 3.84 14.22
N TYR A 492 27.41 3.90 13.77
CA TYR A 492 26.43 4.81 14.35
C TYR A 492 25.78 4.11 15.54
N GLN A 493 26.38 4.30 16.73
CA GLN A 493 25.66 4.04 17.96
C GLN A 493 24.49 5.01 18.05
N THR A 494 23.29 4.46 18.23
CA THR A 494 22.12 5.19 18.70
C THR A 494 22.54 6.01 19.92
N HIS A 495 22.47 7.34 19.84
CA HIS A 495 22.63 8.20 21.01
C HIS A 495 21.44 7.99 21.95
N GLY A 496 21.50 6.92 22.74
CA GLY A 496 20.81 6.76 24.02
C GLY A 496 21.86 6.86 25.11
N ASN A 497 21.74 7.86 25.96
CA ASN A 497 22.61 8.11 27.10
C ASN A 497 22.68 6.87 28.01
N GLY A 498 23.87 6.28 28.20
CA GLY A 498 24.07 5.16 29.12
C GLY A 498 25.52 4.69 29.18
N GLN A 499 26.27 5.16 30.18
CA GLN A 499 27.61 4.68 30.52
C GLN A 499 27.60 3.18 30.86
N GLY A 500 28.53 2.42 30.29
CA GLY A 500 28.72 0.99 30.62
C GLY A 500 29.96 0.40 29.93
N ASN A 501 31.09 0.53 30.58
CA ASN A 501 32.44 0.16 30.16
C ASN A 501 32.68 -1.36 30.29
N TYR A 502 33.01 -2.13 29.24
CA TYR A 502 33.70 -3.44 29.37
C TYR A 502 34.55 -3.84 28.16
N HIS A 503 35.62 -4.56 28.47
CA HIS A 503 36.89 -4.75 27.75
C HIS A 503 36.93 -5.80 26.62
N HIS A 504 37.96 -5.63 25.79
CA HIS A 504 38.51 -6.45 24.71
C HIS A 504 38.73 -7.96 24.99
N GLY A 505 38.68 -8.73 23.90
CA GLY A 505 39.44 -9.98 23.73
C GLY A 505 39.34 -10.49 22.29
N GLY A 506 40.34 -10.17 21.45
CA GLY A 506 40.47 -10.72 20.10
C GLY A 506 41.20 -12.06 20.09
N HIS A 507 40.97 -12.87 19.06
CA HIS A 507 41.93 -13.88 18.59
C HIS A 507 41.73 -14.19 17.12
N ASP A 508 42.88 -14.34 16.46
CA ASP A 508 43.14 -14.50 15.04
C ASP A 508 43.39 -15.98 14.69
N HIS A 509 43.43 -16.25 13.38
CA HIS A 509 43.99 -17.42 12.66
C HIS A 509 43.10 -18.58 12.21
N GLY A 510 43.22 -18.88 10.91
CA GLY A 510 43.67 -20.22 10.49
C GLY A 510 42.94 -20.86 9.31
N HIS A 511 43.45 -20.67 8.09
CA HIS A 511 43.19 -21.52 6.93
C HIS A 511 43.49 -23.01 7.20
N HIS A 512 42.69 -23.93 6.63
CA HIS A 512 43.20 -25.08 5.88
C HIS A 512 42.10 -25.73 5.03
N GLY A 513 42.43 -26.00 3.76
CA GLY A 513 41.60 -26.73 2.82
C GLY A 513 41.70 -28.25 2.97
N GLY A 514 40.74 -28.94 2.36
CA GLY A 514 40.74 -30.40 2.24
C GLY A 514 39.63 -30.85 1.29
N HIS A 515 40.01 -31.15 0.05
CA HIS A 515 39.17 -31.83 -0.92
C HIS A 515 38.95 -33.29 -0.50
N HIS A 516 37.71 -33.78 -0.57
CA HIS A 516 37.42 -35.19 -0.78
C HIS A 516 36.20 -35.36 -1.72
N TYR A 517 36.48 -35.93 -2.89
CA TYR A 517 35.51 -36.59 -3.76
C TYR A 517 35.23 -38.00 -3.24
N TRP A 518 33.97 -38.46 -3.27
CA TRP A 518 33.60 -39.73 -3.90
C TRP A 518 32.07 -39.87 -4.08
N ASN A 519 31.72 -40.75 -5.01
CA ASN A 519 30.46 -40.88 -5.75
C ASN A 519 29.29 -41.50 -4.98
N GLY A 520 28.07 -41.19 -5.45
CA GLY A 520 26.87 -41.98 -5.17
C GLY A 520 25.69 -41.56 -6.05
N ALA A 521 25.64 -42.05 -7.28
CA ALA A 521 24.48 -41.93 -8.16
C ALA A 521 23.61 -43.19 -8.06
N ALA A 522 22.30 -43.05 -7.86
CA ALA A 522 21.28 -43.92 -8.45
C ALA A 522 19.85 -43.37 -8.28
N ASN A 523 19.16 -43.31 -9.41
CA ASN A 523 17.71 -43.47 -9.62
C ASN A 523 16.73 -42.35 -9.22
N ARG A 524 16.60 -41.38 -10.13
CA ARG A 524 15.35 -40.65 -10.36
C ARG A 524 14.34 -41.56 -11.07
N LYS A 525 13.15 -41.72 -10.50
CA LYS A 525 11.95 -42.09 -11.24
C LYS A 525 11.31 -40.81 -11.78
N GLN A 526 11.19 -40.75 -13.10
CA GLN A 526 10.24 -39.89 -13.80
C GLN A 526 8.82 -40.35 -13.46
N ASP A 527 7.95 -39.43 -13.07
CA ASP A 527 6.53 -39.55 -13.39
C ASP A 527 6.08 -38.22 -13.99
N SER A 528 5.80 -38.32 -15.29
CA SER A 528 5.27 -37.29 -16.16
C SER A 528 3.74 -37.33 -16.13
N TRP A 529 3.09 -36.22 -15.82
CA TRP A 529 1.71 -35.99 -16.30
C TRP A 529 1.57 -34.57 -16.82
N LYS A 530 0.99 -34.51 -18.02
CA LYS A 530 0.96 -33.39 -18.96
C LYS A 530 -0.21 -32.44 -18.67
N GLN A 531 0.06 -31.17 -19.03
CA GLN A 531 -0.83 -30.17 -19.61
C GLN A 531 -2.20 -30.66 -20.12
N TYR A 532 -3.26 -29.91 -19.81
CA TYR A 532 -4.19 -29.14 -20.68
C TYR A 532 -5.01 -28.29 -19.69
N PHE A 533 -5.27 -26.99 -19.87
CA PHE A 533 -6.20 -26.39 -20.83
C PHE A 533 -5.86 -24.91 -21.08
N TYR A 534 -6.32 -24.45 -22.24
CA TYR A 534 -6.16 -23.15 -22.89
C TYR A 534 -6.55 -21.93 -22.07
#